data_AF-A0A0U5BAF6-F1
#
_entry.id   AF-A0A0U5BAF6-F1
#
_cell.length_a   1.000
_cell.length_b   1.000
_cell.length_c   1.000
_cell.angle_alpha   90.00
_cell.angle_beta   90.00
_cell.angle_gamma   90.00
#
_symmetry.space_group_name_H-M   'P 1'
#
loop_
_entity.id
_entity.type
_entity.pdbx_description
1 polymer ?
#
loop_
_entity_poly.entity_id
_entity_poly.type
_entity_poly.pdbx_seq_one_letter_code
_entity_poly.pdbx_strand_id
1 'polypeptide(L)'
;MGVRWWLALIGEMENHLQHPCFHILDCGESPGYAMAAAGLQQRIVLQGDSAGTRAVKRFYEEAGGHVFITRPPSFDLIPSLSVTTHLAAYFTRSYCQGRVPDLNSPEAKPEEGFPNDAYPPG
;
A
#
# COMPACT_ATOMS: atom_id res chain seq x y z
N MET A 1 3.63 -2.55 -3.28
CA MET A 1 3.73 -3.91 -3.86
C MET A 1 2.75 -3.98 -5.02
N GLY A 2 3.11 -4.59 -6.16
CA GLY A 2 2.25 -4.62 -7.36
C GLY A 2 1.46 -5.92 -7.51
N VAL A 3 0.40 -5.90 -8.33
CA VAL A 3 -0.49 -7.05 -8.61
C VAL A 3 0.28 -8.32 -9.00
N ARG A 4 1.36 -8.20 -9.78
CA ARG A 4 2.16 -9.36 -10.21
C ARG A 4 2.86 -10.07 -9.06
N TRP A 5 3.38 -9.31 -8.09
CA TRP A 5 4.00 -9.90 -6.91
C TRP A 5 2.94 -10.61 -6.05
N TRP A 6 1.77 -10.00 -5.90
CA TRP A 6 0.66 -10.59 -5.17
C TRP A 6 0.21 -11.93 -5.78
N LEU A 7 0.04 -11.98 -7.10
CA LEU A 7 -0.34 -13.22 -7.79
C LEU A 7 0.74 -14.31 -7.69
N ALA A 8 2.02 -13.93 -7.73
CA ALA A 8 3.11 -14.89 -7.51
C ALA A 8 3.06 -15.50 -6.10
N LEU A 9 2.80 -14.68 -5.08
CA LEU A 9 2.64 -15.15 -3.69
C LEU A 9 1.44 -16.11 -3.56
N ILE A 10 0.29 -15.73 -4.11
CA ILE A 10 -0.90 -16.60 -4.09
C ILE A 10 -0.63 -17.91 -4.82
N GLY A 11 0.00 -17.87 -5.99
CA GLY A 11 0.33 -19.08 -6.75
C GLY A 11 1.21 -20.04 -5.94
N GLU A 12 2.20 -19.52 -5.21
CA GLU A 12 3.03 -20.34 -4.33
C GLU A 12 2.24 -20.93 -3.14
N MET A 13 1.34 -20.14 -2.55
CA MET A 13 0.47 -20.61 -1.48
C MET A 13 -0.48 -21.72 -1.95
N GLU A 14 -1.11 -21.56 -3.11
CA GLU A 14 -2.01 -22.56 -3.69
C GLU A 14 -1.25 -23.85 -4.03
N ASN A 15 -0.04 -23.73 -4.57
CA ASN A 15 0.85 -24.88 -4.80
C ASN A 15 1.19 -25.61 -3.50
N HIS A 16 1.44 -24.89 -2.42
CA HIS A 16 1.74 -25.52 -1.13
C HIS A 16 0.50 -26.17 -0.49
N LEU A 17 -0.63 -25.48 -0.53
CA LEU A 17 -1.88 -25.92 0.09
C LEU A 17 -2.64 -26.96 -0.73
N GLN A 18 -2.30 -27.12 -2.02
CA GLN A 18 -3.00 -27.97 -2.98
C GLN A 18 -4.49 -27.60 -3.11
N HIS A 19 -4.83 -26.34 -2.84
CA HIS A 19 -6.19 -25.81 -2.91
C HIS A 19 -6.17 -24.36 -3.41
N PRO A 20 -7.20 -23.94 -4.17
CA PRO A 20 -7.33 -22.55 -4.58
C PRO A 20 -7.58 -21.66 -3.36
N CYS A 21 -6.94 -20.50 -3.36
CA CYS A 21 -7.06 -19.49 -2.32
C CYS A 21 -8.09 -18.44 -2.74
N PHE A 22 -9.03 -18.11 -1.86
CA PHE A 22 -9.84 -16.92 -2.07
C PHE A 22 -8.99 -15.68 -1.72
N HIS A 23 -8.75 -14.82 -2.71
CA HIS A 23 -7.92 -13.63 -2.53
C HIS A 23 -8.54 -12.38 -3.17
N ILE A 24 -8.33 -11.23 -2.51
CA ILE A 24 -8.77 -9.90 -2.93
C ILE A 24 -7.54 -8.99 -2.87
N LEU A 25 -7.33 -8.14 -3.88
CA LEU A 25 -6.27 -7.14 -3.84
C LEU A 25 -6.80 -5.82 -3.29
N ASP A 26 -6.19 -5.31 -2.22
CA ASP A 26 -6.56 -3.99 -1.67
C ASP A 26 -5.85 -2.89 -2.47
N CYS A 27 -6.62 -2.07 -3.17
CA CYS A 27 -6.13 -0.94 -3.96
C CYS A 27 -6.23 0.40 -3.22
N GLY A 28 -6.70 0.42 -1.98
CA GLY A 28 -6.92 1.63 -1.20
C GLY A 28 -7.83 2.61 -1.95
N GLU A 29 -7.43 3.87 -2.04
CA GLU A 29 -8.17 4.93 -2.75
C GLU A 29 -7.66 5.18 -4.17
N SER A 30 -6.75 4.35 -4.71
CA SER A 30 -6.05 4.64 -5.99
C SER A 30 -6.72 3.97 -7.19
N PRO A 31 -7.41 4.72 -8.08
CA PRO A 31 -7.98 4.15 -9.29
C PRO A 31 -6.92 3.67 -10.28
N GLY A 32 -5.77 4.36 -10.34
CA GLY A 32 -4.67 3.99 -11.23
C GLY A 32 -4.09 2.62 -10.87
N TYR A 33 -3.93 2.35 -9.57
CA TYR A 33 -3.48 1.04 -9.13
C TYR A 33 -4.53 -0.07 -9.37
N ALA A 34 -5.80 0.24 -9.12
CA ALA A 34 -6.90 -0.69 -9.40
C ALA A 34 -7.03 -1.03 -10.90
N MET A 35 -6.83 -0.03 -11.77
CA MET A 35 -6.82 -0.22 -13.22
C MET A 35 -5.58 -1.01 -13.68
N ALA A 36 -4.41 -0.77 -13.09
CA ALA A 36 -3.21 -1.55 -13.39
C ALA A 36 -3.33 -3.03 -12.99
N ALA A 37 -4.21 -3.35 -12.04
CA ALA A 37 -4.55 -4.71 -11.64
C ALA A 37 -5.64 -5.36 -12.51
N ALA A 38 -6.35 -4.57 -13.32
CA ALA A 38 -7.48 -5.04 -14.09
C ALA A 38 -7.04 -6.09 -15.14
N GLY A 39 -7.84 -7.13 -15.32
CA GLY A 39 -7.53 -8.28 -16.18
C GLY A 39 -6.54 -9.30 -15.56
N LEU A 40 -5.81 -8.93 -14.51
CA LEU A 40 -4.96 -9.85 -13.75
C LEU A 40 -5.61 -10.29 -12.44
N GLN A 41 -6.44 -9.44 -11.85
CA GLN A 41 -7.14 -9.71 -10.61
C GLN A 41 -8.64 -9.43 -10.78
N GLN A 42 -9.46 -10.40 -10.40
CA GLN A 42 -10.91 -10.35 -10.57
C GLN A 42 -11.63 -9.68 -9.39
N ARG A 43 -10.97 -9.61 -8.23
CA ARG A 43 -11.57 -9.12 -6.98
C ARG A 43 -10.66 -8.10 -6.33
N ILE A 44 -11.15 -6.87 -6.16
CA ILE A 44 -10.39 -5.78 -5.56
C ILE A 44 -11.18 -5.03 -4.48
N VAL A 45 -10.48 -4.41 -3.53
CA VAL A 45 -11.03 -3.35 -2.70
C VAL A 45 -10.64 -2.01 -3.31
N LEU A 46 -11.60 -1.13 -3.57
CA LEU A 46 -11.35 0.24 -4.02
C LEU A 46 -12.27 1.20 -3.25
N GLN A 47 -11.65 1.99 -2.40
CA GLN A 47 -12.29 2.96 -1.52
C GLN A 47 -12.51 4.29 -2.25
N GLY A 48 -13.49 5.06 -1.78
CA GLY A 48 -13.84 6.37 -2.32
C GLY A 48 -14.78 6.35 -3.53
N ASP A 49 -15.27 7.54 -3.89
CA ASP A 49 -16.26 7.75 -4.95
C ASP A 49 -15.84 8.87 -5.92
N SER A 50 -14.59 8.85 -6.36
CA SER A 50 -14.14 9.75 -7.41
C SER A 50 -14.66 9.30 -8.78
N ALA A 51 -14.59 10.17 -9.79
CA ALA A 51 -14.90 9.78 -11.16
C ALA A 51 -14.03 8.60 -11.63
N GLY A 52 -12.77 8.57 -11.20
CA GLY A 52 -11.85 7.46 -11.47
C GLY A 52 -12.30 6.15 -10.81
N THR A 53 -12.72 6.17 -9.54
CA THR A 53 -13.18 4.93 -8.88
C THR A 53 -14.46 4.39 -9.51
N ARG A 54 -15.39 5.27 -9.90
CA ARG A 54 -16.61 4.87 -10.63
C ARG A 54 -16.30 4.26 -12.00
N ALA A 55 -15.33 4.82 -12.73
CA ALA A 55 -14.90 4.25 -14.01
C ALA A 55 -14.31 2.83 -13.83
N VAL A 56 -13.47 2.63 -12.81
CA VAL A 56 -12.93 1.31 -12.48
C VAL A 56 -14.04 0.32 -12.08
N LYS A 57 -15.02 0.74 -11.28
CA LYS A 57 -16.16 -0.11 -10.91
C LYS A 57 -16.90 -0.63 -12.14
N ARG A 58 -17.26 0.26 -13.07
CA ARG A 58 -17.90 -0.12 -14.35
C ARG A 58 -17.04 -1.08 -15.16
N PHE A 59 -15.74 -0.79 -15.27
CA PHE A 59 -14.82 -1.68 -15.99
C PHE A 59 -14.80 -3.10 -15.41
N TYR A 60 -14.72 -3.23 -14.09
CA TYR A 60 -14.74 -4.54 -13.43
C TYR A 60 -16.08 -5.23 -13.60
N GLU A 61 -17.21 -4.52 -13.47
CA GLU A 61 -18.56 -5.06 -13.69
C GLU A 61 -18.71 -5.62 -15.12
N GLU A 62 -18.29 -4.86 -16.13
CA GLU A 62 -18.31 -5.26 -17.55
C GLU A 62 -17.41 -6.48 -17.82
N ALA A 63 -16.29 -6.60 -17.10
CA ALA A 63 -15.36 -7.72 -17.20
C ALA A 63 -15.76 -8.94 -16.35
N GLY A 64 -16.89 -8.90 -15.63
CA GLY A 64 -17.32 -9.98 -14.72
C GLY A 64 -16.53 -10.06 -13.40
N GLY A 65 -15.72 -9.05 -13.10
CA GLY A 65 -15.01 -8.87 -11.84
C GLY A 65 -15.87 -8.23 -10.76
N HIS A 66 -15.31 -8.08 -9.56
CA HIS A 66 -16.01 -7.52 -8.40
C HIS A 66 -15.16 -6.48 -7.66
N VAL A 67 -15.78 -5.34 -7.34
CA VAL A 67 -15.17 -4.25 -6.57
C VAL A 67 -15.86 -4.11 -5.23
N PHE A 68 -15.12 -4.37 -4.15
CA PHE A 68 -15.56 -4.09 -2.80
C PHE A 68 -15.29 -2.62 -2.47
N ILE A 69 -16.33 -1.90 -2.03
CA ILE A 69 -16.22 -0.47 -1.67
C ILE A 69 -15.57 -0.24 -0.29
N THR A 70 -15.51 -1.29 0.52
CA THR A 70 -14.86 -1.32 1.83
C THR A 70 -14.10 -2.63 1.98
N ARG A 71 -13.04 -2.63 2.81
CA ARG A 71 -12.36 -3.87 3.19
C ARG A 71 -13.34 -4.71 4.02
N PRO A 72 -13.62 -5.98 3.67
CA PRO A 72 -14.51 -6.78 4.50
C PRO A 72 -13.85 -7.04 5.87
N PRO A 73 -14.58 -6.94 7.00
CA PRO A 73 -14.01 -7.03 8.34
C PRO A 73 -13.21 -8.31 8.62
N SER A 74 -13.59 -9.43 7.98
CA SER A 74 -12.89 -10.71 8.08
C SER A 74 -11.49 -10.73 7.47
N PHE A 75 -11.15 -9.74 6.63
CA PHE A 75 -9.81 -9.56 6.06
C PHE A 75 -8.94 -8.59 6.86
N ASP A 76 -9.49 -7.99 7.92
CA ASP A 76 -8.68 -7.35 8.93
C ASP A 76 -8.07 -8.44 9.82
N LEU A 77 -7.11 -9.17 9.25
CA LEU A 77 -6.32 -10.16 9.98
C LEU A 77 -5.25 -9.46 10.84
N ILE A 78 -5.11 -8.14 10.76
CA ILE A 78 -4.08 -7.40 11.49
C ILE A 78 -4.25 -7.56 13.02
N PRO A 79 -5.46 -7.49 13.61
CA PRO A 79 -5.64 -7.73 15.03
C PRO A 79 -5.29 -9.17 15.44
N SER A 80 -5.62 -10.18 14.62
CA SER A 80 -5.33 -11.60 14.90
C SER A 80 -3.88 -12.01 14.60
N LEU A 81 -3.20 -11.29 13.70
CA LEU A 81 -1.78 -11.44 13.37
C LEU A 81 -0.88 -10.49 14.19
N SER A 82 -1.46 -9.62 15.03
CA SER A 82 -0.74 -8.72 15.94
C SER A 82 -0.09 -9.46 17.11
N VAL A 83 -0.39 -10.75 17.28
CA VAL A 83 0.41 -11.62 18.15
C VAL A 83 1.79 -11.75 17.52
N THR A 84 2.80 -11.40 18.29
CA THR A 84 4.16 -10.93 17.92
C THR A 84 5.04 -11.91 17.11
N THR A 85 4.47 -12.97 16.55
CA THR A 85 5.17 -14.09 15.92
C THR A 85 4.93 -14.24 14.42
N HIS A 86 4.05 -13.45 13.79
CA HIS A 86 3.80 -13.60 12.35
C HIS A 86 4.73 -12.73 11.48
N LEU A 87 5.47 -13.37 10.58
CA LEU A 87 6.44 -12.77 9.65
C LEU A 87 5.87 -11.54 8.90
N ALA A 88 4.58 -11.58 8.55
CA ALA A 88 3.88 -10.49 7.87
C ALA A 88 3.75 -9.22 8.73
N ALA A 89 3.54 -9.36 10.04
CA ALA A 89 3.51 -8.23 10.98
C ALA A 89 4.91 -7.62 11.15
N TYR A 90 5.96 -8.46 11.18
CA TYR A 90 7.35 -8.00 11.21
C TYR A 90 7.72 -7.19 9.96
N PHE A 91 7.37 -7.68 8.76
CA PHE A 91 7.65 -6.96 7.51
C PHE A 91 6.82 -5.68 7.37
N THR A 92 5.53 -5.71 7.73
CA THR A 92 4.66 -4.53 7.70
C THR A 92 5.17 -3.45 8.65
N ARG A 93 5.53 -3.84 9.88
CA ARG A 93 6.09 -2.91 10.88
C ARG A 93 7.42 -2.32 10.43
N SER A 94 8.34 -3.14 9.94
CA SER A 94 9.66 -2.67 9.47
C SER A 94 9.53 -1.69 8.29
N TYR A 95 8.58 -1.91 7.38
CA TYR A 95 8.36 -1.04 6.23
C TYR A 95 7.68 0.28 6.60
N CYS A 96 6.71 0.26 7.52
CA CYS A 96 6.02 1.45 8.00
C CYS A 96 6.87 2.29 8.96
N GLN A 97 7.79 1.66 9.70
CA GLN A 97 8.70 2.36 10.61
C GLN A 97 9.93 2.95 9.89
N GLY A 98 10.33 2.41 8.73
CA GLY A 98 11.45 2.92 7.93
C GLY A 98 11.17 4.16 7.08
N ARG A 99 10.00 4.80 7.20
CA ARG A 99 9.58 5.93 6.33
C ARG A 99 8.99 7.14 7.05
N VAL A 100 9.22 7.29 8.35
CA VAL A 100 9.07 8.60 8.98
C VAL A 100 10.46 9.25 8.96
N PRO A 101 10.72 10.28 8.13
CA PRO A 101 11.87 11.13 8.39
C PRO A 101 11.65 11.67 9.79
N ASP A 102 12.59 11.39 10.68
CA ASP A 102 12.59 11.97 12.01
C ASP A 102 12.82 13.48 11.87
N LEU A 103 11.71 14.23 11.73
CA LEU A 103 11.71 15.70 11.70
C LEU A 103 12.18 16.30 13.04
N ASN A 104 12.46 15.46 14.04
CA ASN A 104 12.99 15.86 15.34
C ASN A 104 14.37 15.26 15.66
N SER A 105 15.07 14.68 14.68
CA SER A 105 16.47 14.33 14.88
C SER A 105 17.29 15.63 15.05
N PRO A 106 18.09 15.78 16.12
CA PRO A 106 18.81 17.03 16.41
C PRO A 106 19.86 17.43 15.36
N GLU A 107 20.11 16.60 14.35
CA GLU A 107 21.15 16.77 13.33
C GLU A 107 20.72 17.63 12.14
N ALA A 108 19.48 18.13 12.11
CA ALA A 108 19.02 19.09 11.11
C ALA A 108 18.95 20.52 11.66
N LYS A 109 20.00 20.97 12.37
CA LYS A 109 20.24 22.41 12.47
C LYS A 109 21.06 22.83 11.25
N PRO A 110 20.60 23.79 10.43
CA PRO A 110 21.54 24.56 9.63
C PRO A 110 22.55 25.14 10.60
N GLU A 111 23.84 24.99 10.32
CA GLU A 111 24.83 25.81 11.01
C GLU A 111 24.45 27.28 10.74
N GLU A 112 23.98 27.96 11.77
CA GLU A 112 23.86 29.40 11.79
C GLU A 112 25.28 29.97 11.68
N GLY A 113 25.71 30.23 10.46
CA GLY A 113 26.90 31.03 10.19
C GLY A 113 26.68 32.42 10.78
N PHE A 114 27.41 32.74 11.85
CA PHE A 114 27.43 34.06 12.46
C PHE A 114 27.90 35.14 11.46
N PRO A 115 27.45 36.40 11.63
CA PRO A 115 27.73 37.49 10.70
C PRO A 115 29.08 38.14 11.00
N ASN A 116 29.91 38.32 9.98
CA ASN A 116 31.01 39.28 9.86
C ASN A 116 31.38 39.28 8.36
N ASP A 117 31.34 40.39 7.64
CA ASP A 117 32.28 41.49 7.84
C ASP A 117 31.68 42.87 7.52
N ALA A 118 32.09 43.85 8.34
CA ALA A 118 32.06 45.26 8.00
C ALA A 118 33.17 45.60 6.96
N TYR A 119 32.78 46.42 5.98
CA TYR A 119 33.54 47.21 4.98
C TYR A 119 34.70 48.10 5.55
N PRO A 120 35.48 48.93 4.78
CA PRO A 120 35.70 49.21 3.32
C PRO A 120 37.23 49.46 2.98
N PRO A 121 37.72 50.37 2.09
CA PRO A 121 37.30 50.89 0.76
C PRO A 121 38.38 50.69 -0.37
N GLY A 122 38.00 50.93 -1.63
CA GLY A 122 38.91 51.10 -2.78
C GLY A 122 38.20 51.72 -3.96
#